data_AF-A0A4U9D1R0-F1
#
_entry.id   AF-A0A4U9D1R0-F1
#
_cell.length_a   1.000
_cell.length_b   1.000
_cell.length_c   1.000
_cell.angle_alpha   90.00
_cell.angle_beta   90.00
_cell.angle_gamma   90.00
#
_symmetry.space_group_name_H-M   'P 1'
#
loop_
_entity.id
_entity.type
_entity.pdbx_description
1 polymer ?
#
loop_
_entity_poly.entity_id
_entity_poly.type
_entity_poly.pdbx_seq_one_letter_code
_entity_poly.pdbx_strand_id
1 'polypeptide(L)'
;MHGDPESAWQQLKFKQAAHRLTVHNPTPYFVSFFTVAVGGKEITEPGMVGPFADKTWPAEGSGTVKWRAINDFGGITDYAQQ
;
A
#
# COMPACT_ATOMS: atom_id res chain seq x y z
N MET A 1 -23.28 2.63 4.56
CA MET A 1 -22.22 2.27 3.60
C MET A 1 -20.94 2.08 4.39
N HIS A 2 -20.76 0.92 5.02
CA HIS A 2 -19.51 0.61 5.70
C HIS A 2 -18.63 -0.11 4.67
N GLY A 3 -17.44 0.42 4.40
CA GLY A 3 -16.49 -0.21 3.50
C GLY A 3 -16.12 -1.60 3.99
N ASP A 4 -15.72 -2.48 3.08
CA ASP A 4 -15.30 -3.83 3.43
C ASP A 4 -13.80 -3.83 3.79
N PRO A 5 -13.40 -4.23 5.01
CA PRO A 5 -11.99 -4.36 5.38
C PRO A 5 -11.20 -5.26 4.43
N GLU A 6 -11.83 -6.29 3.85
CA GLU A 6 -11.17 -7.19 2.89
C GLU A 6 -10.75 -6.48 1.60
N SER A 7 -11.41 -5.38 1.27
CA SER A 7 -11.13 -4.56 0.08
C SER A 7 -10.27 -3.32 0.36
N ALA A 8 -9.96 -3.03 1.63
CA ALA A 8 -9.34 -1.76 2.01
C ALA A 8 -7.98 -1.53 1.32
N TRP A 9 -7.19 -2.59 1.18
CA TRP A 9 -5.89 -2.57 0.51
C TRP A 9 -5.98 -2.22 -0.99
N GLN A 10 -7.13 -2.46 -1.64
CA GLN A 10 -7.35 -2.13 -3.06
C GLN A 10 -7.68 -0.63 -3.26
N GLN A 11 -8.15 0.03 -2.21
CA GLN A 11 -8.58 1.43 -2.27
C GLN A 11 -7.43 2.43 -2.04
N LEU A 12 -6.26 1.92 -1.64
CA LEU A 12 -5.06 2.71 -1.44
C LEU A 12 -4.69 3.52 -2.68
N LYS A 13 -4.20 4.74 -2.46
CA LYS A 13 -3.77 5.64 -3.52
C LYS A 13 -2.31 5.97 -3.34
N PHE A 14 -1.51 5.71 -4.37
CA PHE A 14 -0.09 5.97 -4.35
C PHE A 14 0.24 7.25 -5.13
N LYS A 15 1.20 8.02 -4.63
CA LYS A 15 1.78 9.16 -5.33
C LYS A 15 3.30 9.05 -5.28
N GLN A 16 3.91 9.07 -6.45
CA GLN A 16 5.36 9.15 -6.61
C GLN A 16 5.74 10.61 -6.83
N ALA A 17 6.71 11.10 -6.06
CA ALA A 17 7.26 12.44 -6.23
C ALA A 17 8.75 12.43 -5.85
N ALA A 18 9.60 12.86 -6.79
CA ALA A 18 11.05 12.83 -6.65
C ALA A 18 11.55 11.42 -6.22
N HIS A 19 12.13 11.31 -5.02
CA HIS A 19 12.68 10.06 -4.46
C HIS A 19 11.80 9.47 -3.36
N ARG A 20 10.48 9.72 -3.43
CA ARG A 20 9.53 9.31 -2.39
C ARG A 20 8.28 8.69 -3.00
N LEU A 21 7.80 7.63 -2.34
CA LEU A 21 6.49 7.05 -2.56
C LEU A 21 5.62 7.36 -1.35
N THR A 22 4.47 7.98 -1.56
CA THR A 22 3.46 8.19 -0.51
C THR A 22 2.22 7.37 -0.82
N VAL A 23 1.76 6.58 0.14
CA VAL A 23 0.44 5.94 0.11
C VAL A 23 -0.53 6.74 0.96
N HIS A 24 -1.74 6.94 0.44
CA HIS A 24 -2.90 7.42 1.17
C HIS A 24 -3.88 6.27 1.37
N ASN A 25 -4.34 6.09 2.60
CA ASN A 25 -5.41 5.16 2.94
C ASN A 25 -6.73 5.90 3.19
N PRO A 26 -7.68 5.92 2.24
CA PRO A 26 -8.95 6.62 2.41
C PRO A 26 -9.98 5.84 3.23
N THR A 27 -9.61 4.67 3.78
CA THR A 27 -10.55 3.74 4.43
C THR A 27 -10.48 3.84 5.96
N PRO A 28 -11.50 3.37 6.69
CA PRO A 28 -11.49 3.34 8.15
C PRO A 28 -10.69 2.15 8.75
N TYR A 29 -9.87 1.45 7.94
CA TYR A 29 -9.17 0.23 8.36
C TYR A 29 -7.66 0.38 8.26
N PHE A 30 -6.92 -0.31 9.12
CA PHE A 30 -5.47 -0.46 8.94
C PHE A 30 -5.19 -1.39 7.76
N VAL A 31 -4.15 -1.08 6.99
CA VAL A 31 -3.64 -2.00 5.96
C VAL A 31 -2.19 -2.33 6.28
N SER A 32 -1.95 -3.62 6.54
CA SER A 32 -0.61 -4.18 6.74
C SER A 32 -0.07 -4.67 5.40
N PHE A 33 1.05 -4.12 4.95
CA PHE A 33 1.67 -4.50 3.68
C PHE A 33 2.53 -5.75 3.84
N PHE A 34 2.37 -6.69 2.91
CA PHE A 34 3.30 -7.80 2.73
C PHE A 34 4.47 -7.38 1.82
N THR A 35 4.16 -6.78 0.67
CA THR A 35 5.16 -6.22 -0.25
C THR A 35 4.66 -4.89 -0.82
N VAL A 36 5.57 -3.94 -1.03
CA VAL A 36 5.36 -2.73 -1.85
C VAL A 36 6.57 -2.56 -2.75
N ALA A 37 6.35 -2.31 -4.04
CA ALA A 37 7.42 -2.11 -5.01
C ALA A 37 7.10 -0.96 -5.97
N VAL A 38 8.13 -0.24 -6.42
CA VAL A 38 8.03 0.80 -7.45
C VAL A 38 8.95 0.44 -8.61
N GLY A 39 8.39 0.29 -9.81
CA GLY A 39 9.20 -0.06 -11.00
C GLY A 39 9.99 -1.37 -10.83
N GLY A 40 9.45 -2.32 -10.06
CA GLY A 40 10.09 -3.60 -9.76
C GLY A 40 11.11 -3.59 -8.61
N LYS A 41 11.38 -2.44 -7.98
CA LYS A 41 12.22 -2.37 -6.77
C LYS A 41 11.35 -2.38 -5.51
N GLU A 42 11.60 -3.35 -4.63
CA GLU A 42 10.85 -3.49 -3.38
C GLU A 42 11.30 -2.49 -2.31
N ILE A 43 10.34 -2.08 -1.47
CA ILE A 43 10.57 -1.34 -0.23
C ILE A 43 10.75 -2.37 0.89
N THR A 44 11.91 -2.36 1.55
CA THR A 44 12.29 -3.36 2.56
C THR A 44 11.36 -3.38 3.78
N GLU A 45 10.88 -2.21 4.23
CA GLU A 45 10.06 -2.07 5.44
C GLU A 45 8.73 -1.36 5.13
N PRO A 46 7.80 -2.05 4.45
CA PRO A 46 6.55 -1.42 4.03
C PRO A 46 5.63 -1.20 5.25
N GLY A 47 5.65 -2.08 6.25
CA GLY A 47 4.89 -1.94 7.50
C GLY A 47 3.38 -1.77 7.27
N MET A 48 2.72 -0.92 8.06
CA MET A 48 1.29 -0.65 7.93
C MET A 48 0.98 0.83 7.71
N VAL A 49 -0.19 1.13 7.15
CA VAL A 49 -0.79 2.47 7.07
C VAL A 49 -2.13 2.49 7.81
N GLY A 50 -2.36 3.54 8.61
CA GLY A 50 -3.56 3.68 9.42
C GLY A 50 -4.78 4.20 8.65
N PRO A 51 -5.96 4.18 9.28
CA PRO A 51 -7.17 4.77 8.73
C PRO A 51 -6.99 6.25 8.40
N PHE A 52 -7.45 6.68 7.21
CA PHE A 52 -7.39 8.08 6.75
C PHE A 52 -6.01 8.72 6.80
N ALA A 53 -4.95 7.91 6.82
CA ALA A 53 -3.58 8.36 7.05
C ALA A 53 -2.72 8.21 5.79
N ASP A 54 -1.63 8.96 5.78
CA ASP A 54 -0.56 8.84 4.80
C ASP A 54 0.66 8.13 5.39
N LYS A 55 1.36 7.40 4.55
CA LYS A 55 2.70 6.88 4.85
C LYS A 55 3.63 7.12 3.68
N THR A 56 4.86 7.55 3.98
CA THR A 56 5.85 7.86 2.96
C THR A 56 7.11 7.04 3.16
N TRP A 57 7.64 6.48 2.08
CA TRP A 57 8.91 5.79 2.04
C TRP A 57 9.90 6.51 1.12
N PRO A 58 11.21 6.41 1.37
CA PRO A 58 12.19 6.62 0.32
C PRO A 58 11.95 5.57 -0.78
N ALA A 59 11.93 6.01 -2.03
CA ALA A 59 11.74 5.13 -3.18
C ALA A 59 12.60 5.64 -4.35
N GLU A 60 13.53 4.80 -4.78
CA GLU A 60 14.42 5.10 -5.91
C GLU A 60 13.92 4.41 -7.18
N GLY A 61 13.04 5.07 -7.90
CA GLY A 61 12.54 4.55 -9.17
C GLY A 61 11.29 5.27 -9.62
N SER A 62 10.89 4.96 -10.84
CA SER A 62 9.65 5.42 -11.46
C SER A 62 8.96 4.25 -12.12
N GLY A 63 7.63 4.27 -12.18
CA GLY A 63 6.85 3.28 -12.92
C GLY A 63 5.73 2.71 -12.08
N THR A 64 5.24 1.53 -12.45
CA THR A 64 4.10 0.89 -11.77
C THR A 64 4.41 0.63 -10.30
N VAL A 65 3.48 1.02 -9.43
CA VAL A 65 3.49 0.62 -8.02
C VAL A 65 2.75 -0.71 -7.92
N LYS A 66 3.36 -1.72 -7.30
CA LYS A 66 2.72 -3.02 -7.04
C LYS A 66 2.76 -3.32 -5.55
N TRP A 67 1.66 -3.81 -4.99
CA TRP A 67 1.62 -4.17 -3.58
C TRP A 67 0.73 -5.40 -3.32
N ARG A 68 0.98 -6.00 -2.17
CA ARG A 68 0.16 -7.04 -1.53
C ARG A 68 0.01 -6.71 -0.06
N ALA A 69 -1.11 -7.07 0.53
CA ALA A 69 -1.40 -6.89 1.95
C ALA A 69 -1.50 -8.23 2.67
N ILE A 70 -1.51 -8.16 3.99
CA ILE A 70 -1.90 -9.27 4.87
C ILE A 70 -3.37 -9.04 5.23
N ASN A 71 -4.23 -10.02 4.97
CA ASN A 71 -5.65 -9.96 5.35
C ASN A 71 -5.88 -10.40 6.81
N ASP A 72 -7.11 -10.26 7.30
CA ASP A 72 -7.46 -10.56 8.69
C ASP A 72 -7.34 -12.04 9.06
N PHE A 73 -7.22 -12.93 8.08
CA PHE A 73 -6.96 -14.36 8.26
C PHE A 73 -5.46 -14.71 8.25
N GLY A 74 -4.58 -13.71 8.14
CA GLY A 74 -3.12 -13.88 8.05
C GLY A 74 -2.63 -14.32 6.66
N GLY A 75 -3.52 -14.36 5.66
CA GLY A 75 -3.19 -14.67 4.27
C GLY A 75 -2.65 -13.46 3.51
N ILE A 76 -1.91 -13.72 2.44
CA ILE A 76 -1.39 -12.68 1.54
C ILE A 76 -2.42 -12.46 0.44
N THR A 77 -2.78 -11.20 0.18
CA THR A 77 -3.70 -10.84 -0.90
C THR A 77 -3.07 -11.04 -2.28
N ASP A 78 -3.91 -11.06 -3.33
CA ASP A 78 -3.43 -10.89 -4.70
C ASP A 78 -2.70 -9.55 -4.90
N TYR A 79 -2.01 -9.41 -6.03
CA TYR A 79 -1.38 -8.15 -6.39
C TYR A 79 -2.41 -7.09 -6.76
N ALA A 80 -2.26 -5.91 -6.16
CA ALA A 80 -2.81 -4.67 -6.69
C ALA A 80 -1.69 -3.84 -7.31
N GLN A 81 -2.09 -2.96 -8.23
CA GLN A 81 -1.16 -2.09 -8.92
C GLN A 81 -1.78 -0.76 -9.29
N GLN A 82 -0.92 0.25 -9.42
CA GLN A 82 -1.26 1.60 -9.86
C GLN A 82 -0.20 2.13 -10.83
#